data_AF-A0A359EUD6-F1
#
_entry.id   AF-A0A359EUD6-F1
#
_cell.length_a   1.000
_cell.length_b   1.000
_cell.length_c   1.000
_cell.angle_alpha   90.00
_cell.angle_beta   90.00
_cell.angle_gamma   90.00
#
_symmetry.space_group_name_H-M   'P 1'
#
loop_
_entity.id
_entity.type
_entity.pdbx_description
1 polymer ?
#
loop_
_entity_poly.entity_id
_entity_poly.type
_entity_poly.pdbx_seq_one_letter_code
_entity_poly.pdbx_strand_id
1 'polypeptide(L)'
;MNVREYTEGLEQKNLMPWACKSAASHRLTEEPQDDLRTAFQRDRDRIIHSKAFRALKHKTQVYLSPGDHYRTRLTHSMEVSQLSRTIGRALRLNEDMIEAAALGHDLGHTPFGHAGERAINKYTGHFAHNEQSIRVVTYYGRQGRGLNLTTEVQDAILCHTGEKLPDTLEGAIVRRCDRICYLCSDLDDGIRVGLVGP
;
A
#
# COMPACT_ATOMS: atom_id res chain seq x y z
N MET A 1 11.66 -5.54 -29.04
CA MET A 1 11.16 -4.62 -28.01
C MET A 1 9.74 -5.00 -27.69
N ASN A 2 9.48 -5.61 -26.54
CA ASN A 2 8.13 -5.93 -26.09
C ASN A 2 7.46 -4.70 -25.43
N VAL A 3 6.21 -4.84 -24.99
CA VAL A 3 5.42 -3.73 -24.43
C VAL A 3 5.99 -3.26 -23.09
N ARG A 4 6.49 -4.19 -22.26
CA ARG A 4 7.20 -3.87 -21.01
C ARG A 4 8.41 -2.97 -21.28
N GLU A 5 9.31 -3.41 -22.16
CA GLU A 5 10.57 -2.70 -22.48
C GLU A 5 10.30 -1.30 -23.05
N TYR A 6 9.24 -1.15 -23.85
CA TYR A 6 8.81 0.15 -24.34
C TYR A 6 8.40 1.08 -23.18
N THR A 7 7.60 0.57 -22.24
CA THR A 7 7.14 1.31 -21.06
C THR A 7 8.32 1.69 -20.15
N GLU A 8 9.24 0.76 -19.90
CA GLU A 8 10.50 1.00 -19.17
C GLU A 8 11.36 2.08 -19.86
N GLY A 9 11.40 2.09 -21.18
CA GLY A 9 12.06 3.14 -21.96
C GLY A 9 11.40 4.52 -21.81
N LEU A 10 10.07 4.58 -21.68
CA LEU A 10 9.36 5.82 -21.37
C LEU A 10 9.62 6.29 -19.93
N GLU A 11 9.65 5.37 -18.97
CA GLU A 11 10.00 5.70 -17.58
C GLU A 11 11.37 6.37 -17.51
N GLN A 12 12.35 5.86 -18.26
CA GLN A 12 13.69 6.43 -18.26
C GLN A 12 13.77 7.85 -18.84
N LYS A 13 12.96 8.14 -19.85
CA LYS A 13 12.94 9.46 -20.49
C LYS A 13 12.12 10.49 -19.72
N ASN A 14 11.02 10.06 -19.09
CA ASN A 14 9.97 10.96 -18.62
C ASN A 14 9.92 11.15 -17.10
N LEU A 15 10.37 10.16 -16.32
CA LEU A 15 10.41 10.27 -14.85
C LEU A 15 11.71 10.93 -14.40
N MET A 16 11.66 11.62 -13.25
CA MET A 16 12.84 12.29 -12.69
C MET A 16 13.99 11.31 -12.40
N PRO A 17 15.26 11.79 -12.34
CA PRO A 17 16.41 10.95 -12.04
C PRO A 17 16.32 10.20 -10.70
N TRP A 18 15.64 10.80 -9.73
CA TRP A 18 15.41 10.23 -8.39
C TRP A 18 14.13 9.39 -8.29
N ALA A 19 13.36 9.25 -9.36
CA ALA A 19 12.18 8.39 -9.38
C ALA A 19 12.61 6.92 -9.45
N CYS A 20 11.87 6.05 -8.77
CA CYS A 20 12.10 4.62 -8.81
C CYS A 20 11.74 4.06 -10.20
N LYS A 21 12.71 3.47 -10.91
CA LYS A 21 12.50 2.92 -12.26
C LYS A 21 12.24 1.43 -12.20
N SER A 22 11.22 0.94 -12.89
CA SER A 22 10.81 -0.47 -12.81
C SER A 22 11.87 -1.41 -13.36
N ALA A 23 12.63 -0.97 -14.37
CA ALA A 23 13.71 -1.76 -14.98
C ALA A 23 14.88 -2.04 -14.02
N ALA A 24 15.05 -1.23 -12.98
CA ALA A 24 16.10 -1.38 -11.98
C ALA A 24 15.59 -2.05 -10.68
N SER A 25 14.36 -2.56 -10.70
CA SER A 25 13.72 -3.15 -9.53
C SER A 25 14.05 -4.63 -9.36
N HIS A 26 14.08 -5.09 -8.11
CA HIS A 26 14.48 -6.45 -7.75
C HIS A 26 13.40 -7.18 -6.95
N ARG A 27 13.38 -8.51 -7.02
CA ARG A 27 12.51 -9.38 -6.21
C ARG A 27 13.37 -10.31 -5.37
N LEU A 28 12.86 -10.71 -4.21
CA LEU A 28 13.57 -11.67 -3.34
C LEU A 28 13.67 -13.06 -3.98
N THR A 29 12.64 -13.46 -4.72
CA THR A 29 12.68 -14.70 -5.52
C THR A 29 12.66 -14.32 -6.99
N GLU A 30 13.70 -14.71 -7.70
CA GLU A 30 13.81 -14.50 -9.15
C GLU A 30 12.65 -15.16 -9.89
N GLU A 31 12.10 -14.43 -10.85
CA GLU A 31 11.04 -14.92 -11.72
C GLU A 31 11.18 -14.28 -13.10
N PRO A 32 10.75 -14.97 -14.18
CA PRO A 32 10.78 -14.39 -15.51
C PRO A 32 10.06 -13.04 -15.56
N GLN A 33 10.64 -12.11 -16.32
CA GLN A 33 10.00 -10.83 -16.61
C GLN A 33 8.76 -11.06 -17.50
N ASP A 34 7.77 -10.18 -17.36
CA ASP A 34 6.52 -10.25 -18.11
C ASP A 34 6.65 -9.42 -19.40
N ASP A 35 6.17 -9.91 -20.55
CA ASP A 35 6.32 -9.18 -21.82
C ASP A 35 5.45 -7.92 -21.93
N LEU A 36 4.42 -7.81 -21.08
CA LEU A 36 3.42 -6.75 -21.13
C LEU A 36 3.57 -5.73 -20.00
N ARG A 37 3.84 -6.20 -18.78
CA ARG A 37 3.75 -5.39 -17.56
C ARG A 37 5.10 -5.13 -16.93
N THR A 38 5.31 -3.90 -16.46
CA THR A 38 6.48 -3.53 -15.66
C THR A 38 6.47 -4.21 -14.29
N ALA A 39 7.61 -4.22 -13.60
CA ALA A 39 7.73 -4.84 -12.28
C ALA A 39 6.68 -4.31 -11.28
N PHE A 40 6.45 -2.99 -11.24
CA PHE A 40 5.50 -2.37 -10.33
C PHE A 40 4.03 -2.59 -10.74
N GLN A 41 3.75 -2.66 -12.05
CA GLN A 41 2.40 -3.04 -12.52
C GLN A 41 2.04 -4.46 -12.10
N ARG A 42 2.99 -5.40 -12.18
CA ARG A 42 2.80 -6.77 -11.70
C ARG A 42 2.54 -6.80 -10.19
N ASP A 43 3.20 -5.92 -9.43
CA ASP A 43 3.00 -5.82 -7.98
C ASP A 43 1.62 -5.32 -7.62
N ARG A 44 1.19 -4.23 -8.25
CA ARG A 44 -0.18 -3.72 -8.12
C ARG A 44 -1.19 -4.83 -8.39
N ASP A 45 -1.07 -5.52 -9.52
CA ASP A 45 -2.01 -6.57 -9.90
C ASP A 45 -2.04 -7.71 -8.86
N ARG A 46 -0.87 -8.12 -8.37
CA ARG A 46 -0.75 -9.15 -7.31
C ARG A 46 -1.45 -8.73 -6.03
N ILE A 47 -1.29 -7.47 -5.62
CA ILE A 47 -1.95 -6.93 -4.44
C ILE A 47 -3.47 -6.93 -4.65
N ILE A 48 -3.96 -6.32 -5.74
CA ILE A 48 -5.40 -6.19 -6.03
C ILE A 48 -6.08 -7.56 -6.07
N HIS A 49 -5.46 -8.56 -6.70
CA HIS A 49 -6.05 -9.90 -6.81
C HIS A 49 -5.83 -10.78 -5.56
N SER A 50 -5.06 -10.32 -4.57
CA SER A 50 -4.80 -11.08 -3.34
C SER A 50 -6.06 -11.26 -2.49
N LYS A 51 -6.08 -12.34 -1.68
CA LYS A 51 -7.13 -12.55 -0.67
C LYS A 51 -7.06 -11.48 0.43
N ALA A 52 -5.85 -11.05 0.78
CA ALA A 52 -5.63 -10.06 1.83
C ALA A 52 -6.22 -8.69 1.47
N PHE A 53 -6.03 -8.24 0.23
CA PHE A 53 -6.61 -6.98 -0.25
C PHE A 53 -8.15 -7.04 -0.28
N ARG A 54 -8.73 -8.14 -0.79
CA ARG A 54 -10.19 -8.37 -0.73
C ARG A 54 -10.74 -8.36 0.70
N ALA A 55 -9.97 -8.87 1.67
CA ALA A 55 -10.39 -8.86 3.07
C ALA A 55 -10.45 -7.46 3.68
N LEU A 56 -9.77 -6.45 3.11
CA LEU A 56 -9.84 -5.06 3.57
C LEU A 56 -11.26 -4.48 3.48
N LYS A 57 -12.10 -4.98 2.55
CA LYS A 57 -13.53 -4.62 2.46
C LYS A 57 -14.28 -4.88 3.77
N HIS A 58 -13.89 -5.91 4.51
CA HIS A 58 -14.55 -6.32 5.75
C HIS A 58 -13.82 -5.85 7.01
N LYS A 59 -12.82 -4.96 6.87
CA LYS A 59 -12.12 -4.34 7.99
C LYS A 59 -12.52 -2.87 8.08
N THR A 60 -13.01 -2.47 9.25
CA THR A 60 -13.44 -1.11 9.51
C THR A 60 -12.24 -0.17 9.63
N GLN A 61 -12.42 1.07 9.17
CA GLN A 61 -11.54 2.19 9.46
C GLN A 61 -12.14 2.96 10.64
N VAL A 62 -11.51 2.83 11.82
CA VAL A 62 -11.79 3.58 13.07
C VAL A 62 -13.21 3.44 13.68
N TYR A 63 -14.29 3.78 12.96
CA TYR A 63 -15.64 3.81 13.52
C TYR A 63 -16.43 2.52 13.28
N LEU A 64 -17.10 2.04 14.34
CA LEU A 64 -18.11 0.99 14.28
C LEU A 64 -19.48 1.68 14.27
N SER A 65 -20.03 1.94 13.08
CA SER A 65 -21.36 2.52 12.93
C SER A 65 -22.27 1.56 12.14
N PRO A 66 -23.48 1.24 12.63
CA PRO A 66 -24.42 0.42 11.87
C PRO A 66 -24.93 1.17 10.62
N GLY A 67 -24.66 0.65 9.42
CA GLY A 67 -25.12 1.19 8.13
C GLY A 67 -24.19 0.78 6.97
N ASP A 68 -24.59 0.97 5.71
CA ASP A 68 -23.82 0.47 4.55
C ASP A 68 -22.69 1.40 4.05
N HIS A 69 -22.59 2.63 4.57
CA HIS A 69 -21.77 3.71 3.99
C HIS A 69 -20.58 4.13 4.89
N TYR A 70 -20.04 3.23 5.73
CA TYR A 70 -18.84 3.53 6.51
C TYR A 70 -17.56 3.26 5.70
N ARG A 71 -16.51 4.05 5.97
CA ARG A 71 -15.20 3.82 5.37
C ARG A 71 -14.63 2.49 5.88
N THR A 72 -14.13 1.71 4.93
CA THR A 72 -13.40 0.46 5.18
C THR A 72 -11.92 0.71 4.93
N ARG A 73 -11.06 -0.22 5.35
CA ARG A 73 -9.64 -0.15 4.97
C ARG A 73 -9.45 -0.18 3.46
N LEU A 74 -10.33 -0.86 2.74
CA LEU A 74 -10.28 -0.87 1.28
C LEU A 74 -10.50 0.53 0.71
N THR A 75 -11.50 1.27 1.20
CA THR A 75 -11.75 2.65 0.74
C THR A 75 -10.63 3.59 1.16
N HIS A 76 -10.09 3.44 2.38
CA HIS A 76 -8.91 4.17 2.83
C HIS A 76 -7.70 3.94 1.90
N SER A 77 -7.35 2.69 1.61
CA SER A 77 -6.22 2.39 0.70
C SER A 77 -6.44 2.96 -0.71
N MET A 78 -7.68 3.03 -1.19
CA MET A 78 -8.01 3.67 -2.47
C MET A 78 -7.84 5.20 -2.42
N GLU A 79 -8.28 5.86 -1.34
CA GLU A 79 -8.08 7.29 -1.10
C GLU A 79 -6.57 7.63 -1.03
N VAL A 80 -5.80 6.85 -0.28
CA VAL A 80 -4.34 7.00 -0.17
C VAL A 80 -3.66 6.82 -1.52
N SER A 81 -4.06 5.81 -2.30
CA SER A 81 -3.54 5.58 -3.65
C SER A 81 -3.81 6.77 -4.57
N GLN A 82 -5.06 7.25 -4.60
CA GLN A 82 -5.46 8.38 -5.44
C GLN A 82 -4.66 9.65 -5.11
N LEU A 83 -4.55 9.98 -3.82
CA LEU A 83 -3.85 11.18 -3.37
C LEU A 83 -2.35 11.06 -3.68
N SER A 84 -1.75 9.91 -3.34
CA SER A 84 -0.32 9.67 -3.54
C SER A 84 0.07 9.73 -5.02
N ARG A 85 -0.73 9.15 -5.91
CA ARG A 85 -0.50 9.20 -7.36
C ARG A 85 -0.63 10.61 -7.91
N THR A 86 -1.54 11.42 -7.38
CA THR A 86 -1.68 12.83 -7.79
C THR A 86 -0.40 13.62 -7.48
N ILE A 87 0.15 13.46 -6.28
CA ILE A 87 1.42 14.08 -5.89
C ILE A 87 2.57 13.50 -6.72
N GLY A 88 2.63 12.17 -6.87
CA GLY A 88 3.65 11.48 -7.66
C GLY A 88 3.71 11.96 -9.12
N ARG A 89 2.56 12.13 -9.76
CA ARG A 89 2.45 12.64 -11.13
C ARG A 89 2.95 14.07 -11.28
N ALA A 90 2.64 14.93 -10.30
CA ALA A 90 3.11 16.31 -10.27
C ALA A 90 4.64 16.38 -10.11
N LEU A 91 5.22 15.45 -9.34
CA LEU A 91 6.66 15.33 -9.11
C LEU A 91 7.38 14.43 -10.13
N ARG A 92 6.66 13.91 -11.14
CA ARG A 92 7.19 12.99 -12.17
C ARG A 92 7.90 11.77 -11.57
N LEU A 93 7.28 11.19 -10.54
CA LEU A 93 7.68 9.93 -9.89
C LEU A 93 6.92 8.74 -10.47
N ASN A 94 7.30 7.51 -10.09
CA ASN A 94 6.67 6.31 -10.63
C ASN A 94 5.29 6.05 -10.01
N GLU A 95 4.22 6.34 -10.77
CA GLU A 95 2.85 6.16 -10.31
C GLU A 95 2.48 4.70 -10.02
N ASP A 96 3.00 3.74 -10.79
CA ASP A 96 2.69 2.31 -10.59
C ASP A 96 3.32 1.78 -9.29
N MET A 97 4.53 2.23 -8.95
CA MET A 97 5.17 1.92 -7.67
C MET A 97 4.37 2.50 -6.50
N ILE A 98 4.00 3.78 -6.59
CA ILE A 98 3.18 4.48 -5.59
C ILE A 98 1.85 3.75 -5.39
N GLU A 99 1.17 3.40 -6.47
CA GLU A 99 -0.11 2.70 -6.43
C GLU A 99 0.03 1.33 -5.76
N ALA A 100 1.03 0.54 -6.14
CA ALA A 100 1.29 -0.75 -5.53
C ALA A 100 1.54 -0.62 -4.02
N ALA A 101 2.43 0.30 -3.60
CA ALA A 101 2.72 0.54 -2.19
C ALA A 101 1.49 1.02 -1.41
N ALA A 102 0.74 1.99 -1.94
CA ALA A 102 -0.47 2.51 -1.31
C ALA A 102 -1.58 1.47 -1.17
N LEU A 103 -1.78 0.59 -2.15
CA LEU A 103 -2.76 -0.50 -2.02
C LEU A 103 -2.28 -1.63 -1.09
N GLY A 104 -0.97 -1.76 -0.91
CA GLY A 104 -0.35 -2.82 -0.11
C GLY A 104 -0.08 -2.49 1.36
N HIS A 105 -0.08 -1.22 1.76
CA HIS A 105 0.41 -0.80 3.08
C HIS A 105 -0.34 -1.47 4.25
N ASP A 106 -1.65 -1.67 4.06
CA ASP A 106 -2.59 -2.07 5.11
C ASP A 106 -3.01 -3.55 5.08
N LEU A 107 -2.37 -4.38 4.25
CA LEU A 107 -2.75 -5.78 4.07
C LEU A 107 -2.72 -6.61 5.37
N GLY A 108 -1.77 -6.30 6.25
CA GLY A 108 -1.53 -6.96 7.53
C GLY A 108 -2.42 -6.49 8.68
N HIS A 109 -3.28 -5.49 8.45
CA HIS A 109 -4.04 -4.90 9.53
C HIS A 109 -4.97 -5.91 10.20
N THR A 110 -5.03 -5.87 11.52
CA THR A 110 -5.95 -6.70 12.32
C THR A 110 -7.42 -6.28 12.13
N PRO A 111 -8.38 -7.17 12.43
CA PRO A 111 -9.76 -6.76 12.68
C PRO A 111 -9.81 -5.69 13.78
N PHE A 112 -10.77 -4.75 13.68
CA PHE A 112 -10.95 -3.64 14.64
C PHE A 112 -9.77 -2.67 14.76
N GLY A 113 -8.90 -2.58 13.75
CA GLY A 113 -7.88 -1.55 13.72
C GLY A 113 -6.88 -1.68 14.88
N HIS A 114 -6.39 -0.55 15.39
CA HIS A 114 -5.42 -0.53 16.48
C HIS A 114 -5.91 -1.21 17.77
N ALA A 115 -7.23 -1.35 17.97
CA ALA A 115 -7.75 -2.14 19.09
C ALA A 115 -7.37 -3.62 18.96
N GLY A 116 -7.47 -4.18 17.75
CA GLY A 116 -7.04 -5.55 17.45
C GLY A 116 -5.52 -5.72 17.61
N GLU A 117 -4.73 -4.74 17.18
CA GLU A 117 -3.27 -4.76 17.37
C GLU A 117 -2.90 -4.78 18.85
N ARG A 118 -3.47 -3.86 19.64
CA ARG A 118 -3.23 -3.83 21.10
C ARG A 118 -3.66 -5.13 21.76
N ALA A 119 -4.76 -5.73 21.32
CA ALA A 119 -5.22 -7.01 21.86
C ALA A 119 -4.22 -8.14 21.56
N ILE A 120 -3.74 -8.27 20.32
CA ILE A 120 -2.74 -9.29 19.96
C ILE A 120 -1.42 -9.04 20.69
N ASN A 121 -0.97 -7.80 20.73
CA ASN A 121 0.30 -7.41 21.34
C ASN A 121 0.38 -7.81 22.83
N LYS A 122 -0.74 -7.76 23.56
CA LYS A 122 -0.80 -8.23 24.96
C LYS A 122 -0.47 -9.72 25.13
N TYR A 123 -0.68 -10.55 24.11
CA TYR A 123 -0.42 -11.99 24.16
C TYR A 123 0.89 -12.38 23.47
N THR A 124 1.32 -11.63 22.45
CA THR A 124 2.52 -11.96 21.66
C THR A 124 3.75 -11.16 22.08
N GLY A 125 3.59 -10.10 22.87
CA GLY A 125 4.67 -9.18 23.29
C GLY A 125 5.07 -8.15 22.23
N HIS A 126 4.91 -8.48 20.94
CA HIS A 126 5.05 -7.55 19.82
C HIS A 126 4.04 -7.87 18.72
N PHE A 127 3.40 -6.85 18.17
CA PHE A 127 2.63 -6.92 16.93
C PHE A 127 2.57 -5.53 16.28
N ALA A 128 2.92 -5.46 14.99
CA ALA A 128 2.78 -4.27 14.17
C ALA A 128 2.17 -4.63 12.81
N HIS A 129 1.16 -3.88 12.35
CA HIS A 129 0.45 -4.22 11.11
C HIS A 129 1.32 -4.12 9.88
N ASN A 130 2.25 -3.17 9.83
CA ASN A 130 3.20 -2.99 8.73
C ASN A 130 4.13 -4.21 8.59
N GLU A 131 4.65 -4.75 9.69
CA GLU A 131 5.42 -5.99 9.68
C GLU A 131 4.56 -7.19 9.27
N GLN A 132 3.30 -7.23 9.74
CA GLN A 132 2.36 -8.25 9.33
C GLN A 132 1.99 -8.13 7.83
N SER A 133 1.95 -6.93 7.26
CA SER A 133 1.75 -6.71 5.82
C SER A 133 2.87 -7.36 5.02
N ILE A 134 4.12 -7.22 5.47
CA ILE A 134 5.26 -7.93 4.87
C ILE A 134 5.11 -9.44 5.01
N ARG A 135 4.73 -9.96 6.18
CA ARG A 135 4.47 -11.41 6.32
C ARG A 135 3.37 -11.90 5.37
N VAL A 136 2.30 -11.13 5.19
CA VAL A 136 1.24 -11.42 4.20
C VAL A 136 1.82 -11.49 2.79
N VAL A 137 2.59 -10.47 2.40
CA VAL A 137 3.24 -10.38 1.09
C VAL A 137 4.25 -11.50 0.85
N THR A 138 4.99 -11.93 1.86
CA THR A 138 6.06 -12.92 1.72
C THR A 138 5.54 -14.36 1.72
N TYR A 139 4.49 -14.66 2.49
CA TYR A 139 4.08 -16.05 2.74
C TYR A 139 2.66 -16.41 2.26
N TYR A 140 1.77 -15.43 2.07
CA TYR A 140 0.37 -15.72 1.79
C TYR A 140 -0.02 -15.41 0.33
N GLY A 141 -0.75 -16.34 -0.29
CA GLY A 141 -1.08 -16.29 -1.72
C GLY A 141 -0.16 -17.17 -2.56
N ARG A 142 -0.47 -17.29 -3.87
CA ARG A 142 0.28 -18.11 -4.85
C ARG A 142 0.67 -19.51 -4.36
N GLN A 143 -0.24 -20.22 -3.71
CA GLN A 143 -0.01 -21.56 -3.12
C GLN A 143 1.10 -21.56 -2.05
N GLY A 144 1.16 -20.53 -1.20
CA GLY A 144 2.13 -20.43 -0.10
C GLY A 144 3.47 -19.79 -0.47
N ARG A 145 3.59 -19.24 -1.68
CA ARG A 145 4.81 -18.58 -2.18
C ARG A 145 4.83 -17.06 -1.96
N GLY A 146 3.84 -16.53 -1.23
CA GLY A 146 3.62 -15.10 -1.11
C GLY A 146 3.19 -14.45 -2.43
N LEU A 147 3.19 -13.12 -2.45
CA LEU A 147 3.01 -12.31 -3.65
C LEU A 147 4.33 -12.12 -4.40
N ASN A 148 5.48 -12.26 -3.72
CA ASN A 148 6.82 -12.00 -4.28
C ASN A 148 6.91 -10.60 -4.89
N LEU A 149 6.53 -9.55 -4.14
CA LEU A 149 6.60 -8.16 -4.60
C LEU A 149 8.04 -7.67 -4.72
N THR A 150 8.26 -6.57 -5.42
CA THR A 150 9.59 -5.96 -5.51
C THR A 150 10.02 -5.39 -4.17
N THR A 151 11.34 -5.27 -3.99
CA THR A 151 11.93 -4.79 -2.73
C THR A 151 11.53 -3.37 -2.39
N GLU A 152 11.34 -2.51 -3.39
CA GLU A 152 10.98 -1.10 -3.18
C GLU A 152 9.51 -0.97 -2.71
N VAL A 153 8.61 -1.78 -3.26
CA VAL A 153 7.21 -1.84 -2.80
C VAL A 153 7.14 -2.41 -1.40
N GLN A 154 7.91 -3.47 -1.10
CA GLN A 154 7.98 -4.02 0.27
C GLN A 154 8.53 -3.01 1.28
N ASP A 155 9.59 -2.27 0.95
CA ASP A 155 10.12 -1.22 1.83
C ASP A 155 9.08 -0.11 2.07
N ALA A 156 8.40 0.36 1.03
CA ALA A 156 7.34 1.36 1.17
C ALA A 156 6.18 0.85 2.06
N ILE A 157 5.78 -0.42 1.91
CA ILE A 157 4.77 -1.07 2.77
C ILE A 157 5.27 -1.17 4.21
N LEU A 158 6.52 -1.53 4.46
CA LEU A 158 7.05 -1.67 5.82
C LEU A 158 7.19 -0.29 6.49
N CYS A 159 7.68 0.69 5.76
CA CYS A 159 8.09 1.99 6.27
C CYS A 159 7.02 3.08 6.13
N HIS A 160 5.78 2.73 5.76
CA HIS A 160 4.66 3.70 5.76
C HIS A 160 4.35 4.24 7.17
N THR A 161 4.74 3.50 8.21
CA THR A 161 4.66 3.89 9.62
C THR A 161 5.98 3.59 10.36
N GLY A 162 6.07 3.90 11.65
CA GLY A 162 7.29 3.69 12.45
C GLY A 162 8.40 4.73 12.22
N GLU A 163 9.58 4.51 12.75
CA GLU A 163 10.68 5.49 12.72
C GLU A 163 11.47 5.48 11.40
N LYS A 164 11.64 4.30 10.78
CA LYS A 164 12.33 4.17 9.50
C LYS A 164 11.55 4.89 8.41
N LEU A 165 12.24 5.73 7.66
CA LEU A 165 11.69 6.35 6.45
C LEU A 165 11.83 5.39 5.26
N PRO A 166 10.86 5.39 4.32
CA PRO A 166 11.01 4.66 3.07
C PRO A 166 12.23 5.11 2.30
N ASP A 167 12.89 4.17 1.62
CA ASP A 167 14.13 4.40 0.88
C ASP A 167 13.88 5.20 -0.42
N THR A 168 12.63 5.23 -0.88
CA THR A 168 12.19 5.93 -2.11
C THR A 168 11.30 7.13 -1.82
N LEU A 169 11.30 8.11 -2.72
CA LEU A 169 10.39 9.26 -2.64
C LEU A 169 8.92 8.83 -2.84
N GLU A 170 8.69 7.82 -3.69
CA GLU A 170 7.39 7.18 -3.87
C GLU A 170 6.85 6.65 -2.54
N GLY A 171 7.64 5.85 -1.81
CA GLY A 171 7.25 5.36 -0.49
C GLY A 171 7.05 6.49 0.52
N ALA A 172 7.91 7.52 0.49
CA ALA A 172 7.80 8.68 1.38
C ALA A 172 6.54 9.52 1.11
N ILE A 173 6.00 9.52 -0.11
CA ILE A 173 4.71 10.12 -0.44
C ILE A 173 3.58 9.28 0.13
N VAL A 174 3.60 7.95 -0.07
CA VAL A 174 2.58 7.04 0.46
C VAL A 174 2.46 7.20 1.97
N ARG A 175 3.59 7.22 2.68
CA ARG A 175 3.65 7.48 4.13
C ARG A 175 2.96 8.80 4.54
N ARG A 176 3.17 9.88 3.79
CA ARG A 176 2.57 11.18 4.11
C ARG A 176 1.08 11.20 3.78
N CYS A 177 0.70 10.61 2.65
CA CYS A 177 -0.69 10.56 2.21
C CYS A 177 -1.55 9.68 3.11
N ASP A 178 -1.00 8.57 3.62
CA ASP A 178 -1.68 7.73 4.61
C ASP A 178 -2.12 8.56 5.82
N ARG A 179 -1.21 9.37 6.38
CA ARG A 179 -1.51 10.29 7.50
C ARG A 179 -2.52 11.38 7.14
N ILE A 180 -2.44 11.94 5.93
CA ILE A 180 -3.37 12.98 5.46
C ILE A 180 -4.78 12.38 5.32
N CYS A 181 -4.91 11.26 4.61
CA CYS A 181 -6.18 10.55 4.43
C CYS A 181 -6.74 10.10 5.76
N TYR A 182 -5.92 9.55 6.65
CA TYR A 182 -6.34 9.16 7.99
C TYR A 182 -6.96 10.34 8.76
N LEU A 183 -6.28 11.49 8.80
CA LEU A 183 -6.76 12.66 9.52
C LEU A 183 -8.06 13.23 8.92
N CYS A 184 -8.11 13.37 7.59
CA CYS A 184 -9.29 13.92 6.92
C CYS A 184 -10.50 12.98 7.04
N SER A 185 -10.30 11.69 6.81
CA SER A 185 -11.37 10.70 6.85
C SER A 185 -11.90 10.49 8.28
N ASP A 186 -11.04 10.47 9.29
CA ASP A 186 -11.46 10.39 10.70
C ASP A 186 -12.25 11.63 11.14
N LEU A 187 -11.83 12.83 10.70
CA LEU A 187 -12.55 14.06 10.99
C LEU A 187 -13.95 14.05 10.36
N ASP A 188 -14.04 13.73 9.07
CA ASP A 188 -15.31 13.61 8.34
C ASP A 188 -16.25 12.60 9.01
N ASP A 189 -15.74 11.40 9.34
CA ASP A 189 -16.52 10.36 9.97
C ASP A 189 -16.96 10.78 11.38
N GLY A 190 -16.08 11.42 12.15
CA GLY A 190 -16.34 11.97 13.48
C GLY A 190 -17.43 13.05 13.49
N ILE A 191 -17.43 13.95 12.51
CA ILE A 191 -18.51 14.93 12.29
C ILE A 191 -19.81 14.22 11.94
N ARG A 192 -19.76 13.23 11.03
CA ARG A 192 -20.94 12.50 10.56
C ARG A 192 -21.63 11.71 11.67
N VAL A 193 -20.88 11.16 12.63
CA VAL A 193 -21.44 10.45 13.78
C VAL A 193 -21.75 11.37 14.98
N GLY A 194 -21.53 12.69 14.85
CA GLY A 194 -21.84 13.68 15.87
C GLY A 194 -20.88 13.68 17.08
N LEU A 195 -19.69 13.09 16.95
CA LEU A 195 -18.66 13.11 17.99
C LEU A 195 -17.81 14.38 17.94
N VAL A 196 -17.69 14.98 16.76
CA VAL A 196 -17.01 16.26 16.53
C VAL A 196 -18.06 17.30 16.14
N GLY A 197 -18.05 18.44 16.82
CA GLY A 197 -18.94 19.56 16.52
C GLY A 197 -18.61 20.22 15.17
N PRO A 198 -19.51 21.07 14.66
CA PRO A 198 -19.26 21.87 13.45
C PRO A 198 -18.11 22.87 13.62
#